data_AF-A0A1I0AW88-F1
#
_entry.id   AF-A0A1I0AW88-F1
#
_cell.length_a   1.000
_cell.length_b   1.000
_cell.length_c   1.000
_cell.angle_alpha   90.00
_cell.angle_beta   90.00
_cell.angle_gamma   90.00
#
_symmetry.space_group_name_H-M   'P 1'
#
loop_
_entity.id
_entity.type
_entity.pdbx_description
1 polymer ?
#
loop_
_entity_poly.entity_id
_entity_poly.type
_entity_poly.pdbx_seq_one_letter_code
_entity_poly.pdbx_strand_id
1 'polypeptide(L)'
;MGVYGSPELFPYPKNDKEPPKRKWKVLKIILWAVVLYFLIDVGGNVLKIYRERKAAQQNRSTVSYSKEVQTNKVLKSIQNETGNSSSGQQAVDNNLNATKKAEKGLADDRKPDLSKIDTSKVEPRKYEYKSYDGRQNRELTQEKFPVGAAEYYRSLDRYYNVQEWKNYIDDPMNTKICEGLAKAFRQNGDSDFKAVCDAIAFVQSLDYIPDNDTEYPKYPIETLNDKGGDCEDKSILLCGIIKAMGYGSALLIYDNHCAVGVLGTNLQGTHFEKDGKNYYYIETSQYGWRIGILPEQYAKQGARVLTID
;
A
#
# COMPACT_ATOMS: atom_id res chain seq x y z
N MET A 1 16.90 20.18 2.00
CA MET A 1 17.36 18.81 1.67
C MET A 1 17.54 18.08 2.99
N GLY A 2 16.52 17.32 3.42
CA GLY A 2 16.66 16.43 4.57
C GLY A 2 17.36 15.16 4.11
N VAL A 3 18.49 14.83 4.72
CA VAL A 3 19.21 13.58 4.49
C VAL A 3 18.40 12.49 5.21
N TYR A 4 17.50 11.81 4.49
CA TYR A 4 16.94 10.56 4.99
C TYR A 4 18.09 9.55 5.02
N GLY A 5 18.53 9.17 6.22
CA GLY A 5 19.52 8.11 6.41
C GLY A 5 19.01 6.80 5.83
N SER A 6 19.92 5.88 5.49
CA SER A 6 19.54 4.54 5.03
C SER A 6 18.56 3.88 6.03
N PRO A 7 17.45 3.28 5.56
CA PRO A 7 16.48 2.62 6.44
C PRO A 7 17.16 1.58 7.34
N GLU A 8 16.77 1.53 8.61
CA GLU A 8 17.34 0.58 9.56
C GLU A 8 16.87 -0.85 9.28
N LEU A 9 17.71 -1.82 9.63
CA LEU A 9 17.35 -3.24 9.60
C LEU A 9 16.41 -3.55 10.76
N PHE A 10 15.38 -4.36 10.50
CA PHE A 10 14.52 -4.87 11.54
C PHE A 10 15.28 -5.83 12.50
N PRO A 11 15.25 -5.59 13.82
CA PRO A 11 16.03 -6.37 14.78
C PRO A 11 15.49 -7.80 14.96
N TYR A 12 16.39 -8.78 15.11
CA TYR A 12 16.04 -10.14 15.55
C TYR A 12 15.98 -10.22 17.09
N PRO A 13 14.97 -10.88 17.70
CA PRO A 13 14.89 -11.01 19.15
C PRO A 13 16.03 -11.89 19.67
N LYS A 14 16.84 -11.36 20.59
CA LYS A 14 18.06 -12.04 21.05
C LYS A 14 17.83 -13.23 22.00
N ASN A 15 16.61 -13.53 22.48
CA ASN A 15 16.41 -14.65 23.43
C ASN A 15 14.95 -15.03 23.79
N ASP A 16 14.05 -15.23 22.82
CA ASP A 16 12.70 -15.74 23.11
C ASP A 16 12.59 -17.25 22.85
N LYS A 17 12.31 -18.01 23.91
CA LYS A 17 12.08 -19.46 23.88
C LYS A 17 10.98 -19.80 22.87
N GLU A 18 11.21 -20.84 22.06
CA GLU A 18 10.30 -21.29 21.00
C GLU A 18 8.82 -21.36 21.46
N PRO A 19 7.86 -20.89 20.65
CA PRO A 19 6.45 -21.04 20.97
C PRO A 19 6.01 -22.52 20.92
N PRO A 20 5.09 -22.95 21.78
CA PRO A 20 4.69 -24.36 21.87
C PRO A 20 3.96 -24.82 20.60
N LYS A 21 4.42 -25.95 20.04
CA LYS A 21 3.86 -26.61 18.86
C LYS A 21 2.41 -27.08 19.12
N ARG A 22 1.40 -26.40 18.57
CA ARG A 22 -0.01 -26.84 18.58
C ARG A 22 -0.29 -27.86 17.47
N LYS A 23 -1.10 -28.89 17.75
CA LYS A 23 -1.45 -29.99 16.82
C LYS A 23 -2.61 -29.59 15.89
N TRP A 24 -2.34 -29.48 14.59
CA TRP A 24 -3.20 -28.93 13.53
C TRP A 24 -4.24 -29.88 12.91
N LYS A 25 -4.54 -31.04 13.51
CA LYS A 25 -5.23 -32.12 12.75
C LYS A 25 -6.73 -31.92 12.53
N VAL A 26 -7.44 -31.17 13.39
CA VAL A 26 -8.92 -31.04 13.31
C VAL A 26 -9.35 -29.77 12.56
N LEU A 27 -8.54 -28.70 12.58
CA LEU A 27 -8.86 -27.41 11.92
C LEU A 27 -8.73 -27.46 10.39
N LYS A 28 -7.89 -28.38 9.85
CA LYS A 28 -7.68 -28.52 8.41
C LYS A 28 -8.93 -28.99 7.66
N ILE A 29 -9.76 -29.84 8.26
CA ILE A 29 -10.93 -30.43 7.58
C ILE A 29 -12.01 -29.36 7.34
N ILE A 30 -12.23 -28.47 8.30
CA ILE A 30 -13.20 -27.38 8.19
C ILE A 30 -12.70 -26.31 7.21
N LEU A 31 -11.39 -26.03 7.19
CA LEU A 31 -10.77 -25.08 6.27
C LEU A 31 -10.86 -25.55 4.81
N TRP A 32 -10.67 -26.85 4.54
CA TRP A 32 -10.79 -27.41 3.19
C TRP A 32 -12.23 -27.41 2.65
N ALA A 33 -13.24 -27.60 3.51
CA ALA A 33 -14.64 -27.58 3.09
C ALA A 33 -15.12 -26.18 2.65
N VAL A 34 -14.65 -25.12 3.32
CA VAL A 34 -14.99 -23.73 2.97
C VAL A 34 -14.27 -23.28 1.70
N VAL A 35 -13.00 -23.66 1.53
CA VAL A 35 -12.22 -23.37 0.31
C VAL A 35 -12.79 -24.09 -0.92
N LEU A 36 -13.23 -25.35 -0.79
CA LEU A 36 -13.78 -26.11 -1.91
C LEU A 36 -15.15 -25.58 -2.35
N TYR A 37 -15.97 -25.06 -1.43
CA TYR A 37 -17.26 -24.43 -1.74
C TYR A 37 -17.07 -23.14 -2.58
N PHE A 38 -16.07 -22.33 -2.25
CA PHE A 38 -15.71 -21.13 -3.03
C PHE A 38 -15.15 -21.44 -4.43
N LEU A 39 -14.46 -22.58 -4.59
CA LEU A 39 -13.86 -22.97 -5.88
C LEU A 39 -14.88 -23.46 -6.92
N ILE A 40 -15.99 -24.07 -6.48
CA ILE A 40 -17.01 -24.63 -7.39
C ILE A 40 -17.97 -23.54 -7.90
N ASP A 41 -18.25 -22.49 -7.12
CA ASP A 41 -19.23 -21.45 -7.49
C ASP A 41 -18.63 -20.28 -8.31
N VAL A 42 -17.32 -20.01 -8.18
CA VAL A 42 -16.67 -18.83 -8.79
C VAL A 42 -15.89 -19.15 -10.08
N GLY A 43 -15.43 -20.39 -10.27
CA GLY A 43 -14.45 -20.75 -11.31
C GLY A 43 -14.91 -20.58 -12.76
N GLY A 44 -16.21 -20.71 -13.05
CA GLY A 44 -16.75 -20.63 -14.40
C GLY A 44 -16.90 -19.20 -14.94
N ASN A 45 -17.30 -18.25 -14.09
CA ASN A 45 -17.57 -16.86 -14.48
C ASN A 45 -16.29 -16.00 -14.51
N VAL A 46 -15.32 -16.27 -13.63
CA VAL A 46 -14.06 -15.50 -13.55
C VAL A 46 -13.23 -15.61 -14.83
N LEU A 47 -13.21 -16.78 -15.49
CA LEU A 47 -12.38 -16.96 -16.69
C LEU A 47 -12.90 -16.19 -17.91
N LYS A 48 -14.22 -16.02 -18.02
CA LYS A 48 -14.85 -15.22 -19.09
C LYS A 48 -14.66 -13.72 -18.82
N ILE A 49 -14.89 -13.30 -17.59
CA ILE A 49 -14.70 -11.92 -17.13
C ILE A 49 -13.21 -11.51 -17.25
N TYR A 50 -12.26 -12.38 -16.91
CA TYR A 50 -10.83 -12.10 -17.04
C TYR A 50 -10.40 -11.84 -18.50
N ARG A 51 -10.94 -12.60 -19.46
CA ARG A 51 -10.64 -12.40 -20.90
C ARG A 51 -11.17 -11.07 -21.42
N GLU A 52 -12.39 -10.71 -21.02
CA GLU A 52 -13.01 -9.43 -21.38
C GLU A 52 -12.28 -8.24 -20.71
N ARG A 53 -11.81 -8.40 -19.46
CA ARG A 53 -11.04 -7.40 -18.70
C ARG A 53 -9.64 -7.15 -19.26
N LYS A 54 -8.91 -8.18 -19.68
CA LYS A 54 -7.59 -8.02 -20.32
C LYS A 54 -7.70 -7.22 -21.63
N ALA A 55 -8.79 -7.41 -22.39
CA ALA A 55 -9.05 -6.63 -23.59
C ALA A 55 -9.38 -5.16 -23.28
N ALA A 56 -10.17 -4.89 -22.24
CA ALA A 56 -10.52 -3.52 -21.82
C ALA A 56 -9.32 -2.72 -21.28
N GLN A 57 -8.44 -3.35 -20.51
CA GLN A 57 -7.24 -2.71 -19.97
C GLN A 57 -6.20 -2.40 -21.05
N GLN A 58 -6.03 -3.29 -22.04
CA GLN A 58 -5.23 -3.01 -23.24
C GLN A 58 -5.85 -1.87 -24.07
N ASN A 59 -7.17 -1.79 -24.17
CA ASN A 59 -7.84 -0.70 -24.89
C ASN A 59 -7.65 0.67 -24.19
N ARG A 60 -7.70 0.72 -22.84
CA ARG A 60 -7.56 2.00 -22.11
C ARG A 60 -6.11 2.51 -22.10
N SER A 61 -5.13 1.60 -22.01
CA SER A 61 -3.71 1.94 -22.12
C SER A 61 -3.31 2.33 -23.55
N THR A 62 -3.87 1.68 -24.58
CA THR A 62 -3.68 2.10 -25.98
C THR A 62 -4.36 3.43 -26.29
N VAL A 63 -5.53 3.73 -25.72
CA VAL A 63 -6.17 5.05 -25.87
C VAL A 63 -5.34 6.15 -25.21
N SER A 64 -4.81 5.92 -24.01
CA SER A 64 -3.91 6.87 -23.34
C SER A 64 -2.63 7.12 -24.16
N TYR A 65 -1.98 6.05 -24.63
CA TYR A 65 -0.79 6.14 -25.49
C TYR A 65 -1.08 6.81 -26.84
N SER A 66 -2.25 6.54 -27.45
CA SER A 66 -2.66 7.16 -28.71
C SER A 66 -2.85 8.67 -28.58
N LYS A 67 -3.40 9.15 -27.46
CA LYS A 67 -3.52 10.59 -27.16
C LYS A 67 -2.15 11.24 -27.04
N GLU A 68 -1.20 10.58 -26.40
CA GLU A 68 0.17 11.08 -26.25
C GLU A 68 0.91 11.14 -27.60
N VAL A 69 0.79 10.12 -28.45
CA VAL A 69 1.39 10.09 -29.80
C VAL A 69 0.76 11.14 -30.72
N GLN A 70 -0.55 11.35 -30.64
CA GLN A 70 -1.26 12.35 -31.45
C GLN A 70 -0.89 13.78 -31.04
N THR A 71 -0.73 14.02 -29.74
CA THR A 71 -0.22 15.29 -29.20
C THR A 71 1.22 15.54 -29.69
N ASN A 72 2.07 14.52 -29.64
CA ASN A 72 3.46 14.61 -30.12
C ASN A 72 3.57 14.77 -31.65
N LYS A 73 2.63 14.22 -32.44
CA LYS A 73 2.56 14.47 -33.90
C LYS A 73 2.16 15.90 -34.23
N VAL A 74 1.21 16.48 -33.50
CA VAL A 74 0.80 17.88 -33.65
C VAL A 74 1.96 18.82 -33.28
N LEU A 75 2.71 18.52 -32.21
CA LEU A 75 3.90 19.29 -31.85
C LEU A 75 5.00 19.23 -32.93
N LYS A 76 5.20 18.06 -33.55
CA LYS A 76 6.15 17.90 -34.66
C LYS A 76 5.69 18.59 -35.96
N SER A 77 4.39 18.63 -36.26
CA SER A 77 3.91 19.35 -37.45
C SER A 77 4.06 20.86 -37.28
N ILE A 78 3.83 21.38 -36.07
CA ILE A 78 4.06 22.80 -35.75
C ILE A 78 5.54 23.17 -35.88
N GLN A 79 6.46 22.30 -35.45
CA GLN A 79 7.91 22.51 -35.61
C GLN A 79 8.37 22.48 -37.08
N ASN A 80 7.72 21.68 -37.93
CA ASN A 80 8.05 21.58 -39.35
C ASN A 80 7.47 22.71 -40.20
N GLU A 81 6.38 23.36 -39.75
CA GLU A 81 5.76 24.49 -40.47
C GLU A 81 6.44 25.84 -40.17
N THR A 82 7.14 25.99 -39.04
CA THR A 82 7.90 27.22 -38.71
C THR A 82 9.36 27.11 -39.15
N GLY A 83 9.57 27.01 -40.46
CA GLY A 83 10.85 27.26 -41.10
C GLY A 83 11.08 28.76 -41.32
N ASN A 84 11.88 29.37 -40.44
CA ASN A 84 12.66 30.59 -40.66
C ASN A 84 11.92 31.95 -40.76
N SER A 85 11.36 32.41 -39.63
CA SER A 85 11.23 33.86 -39.35
C SER A 85 11.38 34.12 -37.84
N SER A 86 12.01 35.24 -37.46
CA SER A 86 12.26 35.60 -36.05
C SER A 86 10.98 35.81 -35.22
N SER A 87 9.84 36.04 -35.88
CA SER A 87 8.51 36.09 -35.26
C SER A 87 7.94 34.70 -34.93
N GLY A 88 8.33 33.67 -35.69
CA GLY A 88 7.92 32.28 -35.48
C GLY A 88 8.57 31.64 -34.25
N GLN A 89 9.85 31.92 -34.00
CA GLN A 89 10.56 31.43 -32.80
C GLN A 89 9.91 31.93 -31.51
N GLN A 90 9.51 33.21 -31.47
CA GLN A 90 8.89 33.82 -30.28
C GLN A 90 7.48 33.26 -30.02
N ALA A 91 6.73 32.92 -31.08
CA ALA A 91 5.45 32.24 -30.96
C ALA A 91 5.60 30.79 -30.47
N VAL A 92 6.61 30.07 -30.94
CA VAL A 92 6.94 28.71 -30.50
C VAL A 92 7.40 28.72 -29.03
N ASP A 93 8.26 29.65 -28.63
CA ASP A 93 8.74 29.78 -27.24
C ASP A 93 7.61 30.18 -26.29
N ASN A 94 6.72 31.08 -26.70
CA ASN A 94 5.54 31.45 -25.90
C ASN A 94 4.54 30.29 -25.78
N ASN A 95 4.36 29.49 -26.83
CA ASN A 95 3.44 28.36 -26.80
C ASN A 95 4.03 27.17 -26.03
N LEU A 96 5.34 26.89 -26.16
CA LEU A 96 6.06 25.92 -25.32
C LEU A 96 6.06 26.32 -23.85
N ASN A 97 6.23 27.61 -23.54
CA ASN A 97 6.11 28.12 -22.19
C ASN A 97 4.66 28.07 -21.70
N ALA A 98 3.65 28.28 -22.56
CA ALA A 98 2.24 28.13 -22.22
C ALA A 98 1.86 26.66 -21.96
N THR A 99 2.34 25.70 -22.76
CA THR A 99 2.14 24.26 -22.49
C THR A 99 2.93 23.79 -21.26
N LYS A 100 4.17 24.24 -21.05
CA LYS A 100 4.90 23.97 -19.81
C LYS A 100 4.26 24.62 -18.59
N LYS A 101 3.55 25.75 -18.77
CA LYS A 101 2.78 26.44 -17.73
C LYS A 101 1.41 25.77 -17.49
N ALA A 102 0.81 25.17 -18.52
CA ALA A 102 -0.41 24.36 -18.42
C ALA A 102 -0.12 22.97 -17.80
N GLU A 103 0.99 22.34 -18.12
CA GLU A 103 1.49 21.12 -17.46
C GLU A 103 1.96 21.41 -16.01
N LYS A 104 2.49 22.61 -15.73
CA LYS A 104 2.72 23.10 -14.36
C LYS A 104 1.43 23.45 -13.59
N GLY A 105 0.26 23.40 -14.24
CA GLY A 105 -0.98 24.00 -13.75
C GLY A 105 -2.13 23.03 -13.46
N LEU A 106 -2.05 21.75 -13.86
CA LEU A 106 -2.99 20.75 -13.33
C LEU A 106 -2.43 20.25 -12.00
N ALA A 107 -3.06 20.67 -10.90
CA ALA A 107 -2.83 20.03 -9.62
C ALA A 107 -3.16 18.53 -9.76
N ASP A 108 -2.25 17.67 -9.29
CA ASP A 108 -2.50 16.24 -9.17
C ASP A 108 -3.65 16.04 -8.17
N ASP A 109 -4.85 15.75 -8.67
CA ASP A 109 -6.10 15.60 -7.91
C ASP A 109 -6.10 14.41 -6.95
N ARG A 110 -5.11 13.54 -7.08
CA ARG A 110 -4.81 12.47 -6.11
C ARG A 110 -4.13 13.05 -4.88
N LYS A 111 -3.38 14.16 -4.98
CA LYS A 111 -2.67 14.76 -3.85
C LYS A 111 -3.59 15.71 -3.07
N PRO A 112 -3.75 15.52 -1.74
CA PRO A 112 -4.64 16.35 -0.96
C PRO A 112 -4.11 17.77 -0.79
N ASP A 113 -4.99 18.74 -0.99
CA ASP A 113 -4.82 20.08 -0.43
C ASP A 113 -5.21 20.04 1.06
N LEU A 114 -4.19 19.97 1.94
CA LEU A 114 -4.40 19.86 3.39
C LEU A 114 -5.06 21.11 4.00
N SER A 115 -5.12 22.25 3.30
CA SER A 115 -5.82 23.44 3.78
C SER A 115 -7.34 23.26 3.83
N LYS A 116 -7.86 22.25 3.12
CA LYS A 116 -9.29 21.88 3.12
C LYS A 116 -9.69 21.04 4.33
N ILE A 117 -8.73 20.59 5.14
CA ILE A 117 -8.97 19.80 6.35
C ILE A 117 -8.73 20.68 7.58
N ASP A 118 -9.74 20.81 8.43
CA ASP A 118 -9.60 21.49 9.73
C ASP A 118 -8.85 20.59 10.72
N THR A 119 -7.52 20.63 10.68
CA THR A 119 -6.67 19.80 11.54
C THR A 119 -6.73 20.17 13.03
N SER A 120 -7.43 21.24 13.40
CA SER A 120 -7.68 21.59 14.80
C SER A 120 -8.82 20.75 15.41
N LYS A 121 -9.73 20.23 14.57
CA LYS A 121 -10.82 19.34 14.98
C LYS A 121 -10.38 17.90 14.87
N VAL A 122 -10.14 17.30 16.04
CA VAL A 122 -9.71 15.91 16.17
C VAL A 122 -10.57 15.16 17.15
N GLU A 123 -10.73 13.86 16.92
CA GLU A 123 -11.41 12.93 17.83
C GLU A 123 -10.55 11.67 18.04
N PRO A 124 -10.69 10.98 19.18
CA PRO A 124 -9.99 9.73 19.40
C PRO A 124 -10.65 8.60 18.59
N ARG A 125 -9.84 7.79 17.92
CA ARG A 125 -10.28 6.54 17.30
C ARG A 125 -9.72 5.33 18.04
N LYS A 126 -10.62 4.49 18.57
CA LYS A 126 -10.28 3.31 19.37
C LYS A 126 -10.38 2.03 18.55
N TYR A 127 -9.43 1.15 18.80
CA TYR A 127 -9.31 -0.16 18.19
C TYR A 127 -9.03 -1.22 19.25
N GLU A 128 -9.62 -2.39 19.05
CA GLU A 128 -9.35 -3.59 19.83
C GLU A 128 -8.70 -4.62 18.93
N TYR A 129 -7.65 -5.27 19.43
CA TYR A 129 -6.91 -6.27 18.67
C TYR A 129 -6.31 -7.33 19.58
N LYS A 130 -5.83 -8.44 19.01
CA LYS A 130 -5.09 -9.45 19.77
C LYS A 130 -3.59 -9.20 19.66
N SER A 131 -2.85 -9.41 20.74
CA SER A 131 -1.38 -9.40 20.75
C SER A 131 -0.84 -10.37 19.71
N TYR A 132 0.34 -10.12 19.14
CA TYR A 132 0.87 -10.95 18.05
C TYR A 132 0.85 -12.46 18.32
N ASP A 133 1.12 -12.90 19.55
CA ASP A 133 1.07 -14.32 19.96
C ASP A 133 -0.35 -14.91 20.15
N GLY A 134 -1.39 -14.06 20.08
CA GLY A 134 -2.81 -14.41 20.24
C GLY A 134 -3.26 -14.62 21.68
N ARG A 135 -2.45 -14.24 22.68
CA ARG A 135 -2.76 -14.53 24.09
C ARG A 135 -3.47 -13.41 24.83
N GLN A 136 -3.32 -12.16 24.39
CA GLN A 136 -3.85 -10.99 25.09
C GLN A 136 -4.73 -10.17 24.17
N ASN A 137 -5.84 -9.65 24.69
CA ASN A 137 -6.54 -8.56 24.04
C ASN A 137 -5.77 -7.27 24.34
N ARG A 138 -5.72 -6.37 23.36
CA ARG A 138 -5.02 -5.10 23.38
C ARG A 138 -5.96 -4.03 22.86
N GLU A 139 -5.74 -2.82 23.35
CA GLU A 139 -6.44 -1.63 22.89
C GLU A 139 -5.42 -0.64 22.35
N LEU A 140 -5.83 0.08 21.30
CA LEU A 140 -5.05 1.16 20.72
C LEU A 140 -5.98 2.35 20.51
N THR A 141 -5.54 3.53 20.95
CA THR A 141 -6.24 4.78 20.68
C THR A 141 -5.36 5.70 19.84
N GLN A 142 -5.85 6.04 18.65
CA GLN A 142 -5.32 7.16 17.88
C GLN A 142 -5.97 8.43 18.42
N GLU A 143 -5.31 9.09 19.38
CA GLU A 143 -5.87 10.21 20.16
C GLU A 143 -6.29 11.41 19.30
N LYS A 144 -5.55 11.66 18.22
CA LYS A 144 -5.77 12.81 17.33
C LYS A 144 -6.07 12.32 15.92
N PHE A 145 -7.32 11.92 15.69
CA PHE A 145 -7.82 11.57 14.36
C PHE A 145 -8.59 12.77 13.77
N PRO A 146 -8.15 13.38 12.66
CA PRO A 146 -8.82 14.56 12.11
C PRO A 146 -10.24 14.25 11.64
N VAL A 147 -11.21 15.03 12.14
CA VAL A 147 -12.64 14.85 11.81
C VAL A 147 -12.88 15.23 10.34
N GLY A 148 -13.61 14.40 9.60
CA GLY A 148 -13.95 14.66 8.19
C GLY A 148 -12.82 14.39 7.19
N ALA A 149 -11.62 14.05 7.66
CA ALA A 149 -10.48 13.83 6.78
C ALA A 149 -10.67 12.58 5.91
N ALA A 150 -11.17 11.47 6.45
CA ALA A 150 -11.44 10.27 5.65
C ALA A 150 -12.41 10.55 4.50
N GLU A 151 -13.48 11.32 4.75
CA GLU A 151 -14.44 11.76 3.73
C GLU A 151 -13.79 12.64 2.66
N TYR A 152 -12.88 13.52 3.05
CA TYR A 152 -12.11 14.32 2.10
C TYR A 152 -11.16 13.46 1.25
N TYR A 153 -10.42 12.51 1.85
CA TYR A 153 -9.52 11.61 1.12
C TYR A 153 -10.28 10.69 0.14
N ARG A 154 -11.52 10.32 0.46
CA ARG A 154 -12.43 9.61 -0.45
C ARG A 154 -12.82 10.40 -1.70
N SER A 155 -12.73 11.73 -1.64
CA SER A 155 -13.06 12.62 -2.77
C SER A 155 -11.90 12.79 -3.76
N LEU A 156 -10.71 12.30 -3.43
CA LEU A 156 -9.52 12.37 -4.29
C LEU A 156 -9.52 11.21 -5.30
N ASP A 157 -8.89 11.45 -6.44
CA ASP A 157 -8.60 10.39 -7.41
C ASP A 157 -7.63 9.34 -6.82
N ARG A 158 -7.46 8.22 -7.53
CA ARG A 158 -6.69 7.05 -7.05
C ARG A 158 -5.45 6.76 -7.89
N TYR A 159 -4.37 6.31 -7.23
CA TYR A 159 -3.17 5.79 -7.88
C TYR A 159 -3.39 4.35 -8.33
N TYR A 160 -4.01 4.14 -9.50
CA TYR A 160 -4.21 2.79 -10.04
C TYR A 160 -2.92 2.10 -10.53
N ASN A 161 -1.87 2.87 -10.77
CA ASN A 161 -0.55 2.30 -11.03
C ASN A 161 0.11 1.95 -9.71
N VAL A 162 0.23 0.66 -9.45
CA VAL A 162 0.96 0.05 -8.33
C VAL A 162 2.36 0.64 -8.07
N GLN A 163 3.06 1.18 -9.07
CA GLN A 163 4.36 1.84 -8.86
C GLN A 163 4.26 3.17 -8.10
N GLU A 164 3.07 3.78 -8.08
CA GLU A 164 2.77 5.04 -7.41
C GLU A 164 2.19 4.82 -5.99
N TRP A 165 1.93 3.57 -5.57
CA TRP A 165 1.29 3.30 -4.27
C TRP A 165 2.08 3.79 -3.06
N LYS A 166 3.40 3.99 -3.18
CA LYS A 166 4.19 4.67 -2.15
C LYS A 166 3.68 6.08 -1.83
N ASN A 167 3.00 6.75 -2.75
CA ASN A 167 2.44 8.09 -2.55
C ASN A 167 1.29 8.09 -1.51
N TYR A 168 0.60 6.96 -1.31
CA TYR A 168 -0.37 6.82 -0.21
C TYR A 168 0.32 6.86 1.16
N ILE A 169 1.53 6.33 1.24
CA ILE A 169 2.35 6.27 2.45
C ILE A 169 3.04 7.62 2.69
N ASP A 170 3.63 8.20 1.64
CA ASP A 170 4.41 9.44 1.69
C ASP A 170 3.54 10.71 1.78
N ASP A 171 2.21 10.57 1.75
CA ASP A 171 1.30 11.67 1.99
C ASP A 171 1.51 12.27 3.41
N PRO A 172 1.62 13.60 3.58
CA PRO A 172 2.01 14.19 4.85
C PRO A 172 1.05 13.95 6.02
N MET A 173 -0.26 13.79 5.78
CA MET A 173 -1.20 13.47 6.86
C MET A 173 -1.12 11.99 7.23
N ASN A 174 -1.04 11.11 6.22
CA ASN A 174 -0.90 9.68 6.44
C ASN A 174 0.42 9.33 7.13
N THR A 175 1.50 10.03 6.80
CA THR A 175 2.79 9.96 7.51
C THR A 175 2.60 10.27 9.00
N LYS A 176 1.97 11.41 9.34
CA LYS A 176 1.72 11.80 10.75
C LYS A 176 0.84 10.82 11.51
N ILE A 177 -0.15 10.23 10.84
CA ILE A 177 -1.00 9.20 11.45
C ILE A 177 -0.19 7.94 11.73
N CYS A 178 0.62 7.49 10.77
CA CYS A 178 1.50 6.33 10.95
C CYS A 178 2.56 6.58 12.05
N GLU A 179 3.11 7.79 12.16
CA GLU A 179 3.99 8.20 13.27
C GLU A 179 3.29 8.11 14.63
N GLY A 180 2.03 8.54 14.71
CA GLY A 180 1.21 8.41 15.92
C GLY A 180 1.04 6.95 16.35
N LEU A 181 0.71 6.07 15.40
CA LEU A 181 0.58 4.63 15.64
C LEU A 181 1.92 3.99 16.02
N ALA A 182 2.99 4.30 15.29
CA ALA A 182 4.34 3.81 15.57
C ALA A 182 4.79 4.18 16.99
N LYS A 183 4.53 5.42 17.42
CA LYS A 183 4.80 5.87 18.79
C LYS A 183 3.98 5.06 19.81
N ALA A 184 2.70 4.84 19.57
CA ALA A 184 1.84 4.09 20.48
C ALA A 184 2.29 2.62 20.62
N PHE A 185 2.68 1.95 19.53
CA PHE A 185 3.22 0.58 19.59
C PHE A 185 4.54 0.51 20.35
N ARG A 186 5.43 1.49 20.19
CA ARG A 186 6.69 1.57 20.94
C ARG A 186 6.47 1.81 22.43
N GLN A 187 5.47 2.61 22.81
CA GLN A 187 5.12 2.84 24.21
C GLN A 187 4.54 1.58 24.89
N ASN A 188 3.92 0.69 24.12
CA ASN A 188 3.27 -0.52 24.61
C ASN A 188 4.15 -1.79 24.57
N GLY A 189 5.35 -1.71 23.97
CA GLY A 189 6.23 -2.84 23.71
C GLY A 189 7.60 -2.70 24.37
N ASP A 190 8.12 -3.80 24.91
CA ASP A 190 9.44 -3.83 25.58
C ASP A 190 10.63 -3.83 24.60
N SER A 191 10.40 -3.94 23.29
CA SER A 191 11.42 -3.88 22.23
C SER A 191 10.83 -3.44 20.90
N ASP A 192 11.68 -2.94 19.99
CA ASP A 192 11.25 -2.60 18.62
C ASP A 192 10.72 -3.81 17.84
N PHE A 193 11.30 -5.01 18.06
CA PHE A 193 10.76 -6.24 17.47
C PHE A 193 9.31 -6.47 17.91
N LYS A 194 9.04 -6.28 19.21
CA LYS A 194 7.70 -6.40 19.77
C LYS A 194 6.78 -5.30 19.22
N ALA A 195 7.25 -4.06 19.07
CA ALA A 195 6.47 -2.97 18.51
C ALA A 195 6.01 -3.27 17.07
N VAL A 196 6.90 -3.76 16.21
CA VAL A 196 6.53 -4.19 14.84
C VAL A 196 5.59 -5.40 14.87
N CYS A 197 5.84 -6.38 15.72
CA CYS A 197 4.92 -7.52 15.87
C CYS A 197 3.51 -7.08 16.30
N ASP A 198 3.40 -6.12 17.22
CA ASP A 198 2.12 -5.57 17.66
C ASP A 198 1.46 -4.74 16.55
N ALA A 199 2.23 -4.01 15.72
CA ALA A 199 1.72 -3.33 14.53
C ALA A 199 1.17 -4.32 13.48
N ILE A 200 1.88 -5.43 13.23
CA ILE A 200 1.40 -6.51 12.35
C ILE A 200 0.08 -7.07 12.89
N ALA A 201 0.05 -7.39 14.18
CA ALA A 201 -1.13 -7.97 14.82
C ALA A 201 -2.36 -7.03 14.76
N PHE A 202 -2.13 -5.73 14.95
CA PHE A 202 -3.14 -4.69 14.81
C PHE A 202 -3.68 -4.60 13.38
N VAL A 203 -2.82 -4.51 12.36
CA VAL A 203 -3.28 -4.41 10.97
C VAL A 203 -4.04 -5.67 10.55
N GLN A 204 -3.55 -6.86 10.95
CA GLN A 204 -4.22 -8.13 10.69
C GLN A 204 -5.57 -8.28 11.40
N SER A 205 -5.83 -7.52 12.49
CA SER A 205 -7.10 -7.57 13.20
C SER A 205 -8.16 -6.63 12.66
N LEU A 206 -7.78 -5.65 11.82
CA LEU A 206 -8.76 -4.86 11.08
C LEU A 206 -9.57 -5.79 10.17
N ASP A 207 -10.80 -5.41 9.85
CA ASP A 207 -11.66 -6.23 9.00
C ASP A 207 -11.06 -6.37 7.59
N TYR A 208 -11.34 -7.51 6.95
CA TYR A 208 -11.06 -7.71 5.53
C TYR A 208 -12.29 -7.27 4.74
N ILE A 209 -12.17 -6.12 4.07
CA ILE A 209 -13.28 -5.48 3.35
C ILE A 209 -12.89 -5.45 1.87
N PRO A 210 -13.35 -6.41 1.04
CA PRO A 210 -13.06 -6.41 -0.38
C PRO A 210 -13.75 -5.26 -1.10
N ASP A 211 -13.13 -4.79 -2.17
CA ASP A 211 -13.79 -3.89 -3.11
C ASP A 211 -14.97 -4.56 -3.82
N ASN A 212 -15.99 -3.78 -4.13
CA ASN A 212 -17.21 -4.29 -4.78
C ASN A 212 -16.94 -4.73 -6.23
N ASP A 213 -16.33 -3.85 -7.05
CA ASP A 213 -16.24 -4.04 -8.50
C ASP A 213 -14.88 -3.62 -9.10
N THR A 214 -14.40 -2.45 -8.68
CA THR A 214 -13.15 -1.85 -9.17
C THR A 214 -12.25 -1.60 -7.97
N GLU A 215 -11.01 -2.06 -8.10
CA GLU A 215 -9.87 -1.76 -7.23
C GLU A 215 -9.91 -0.30 -6.75
N TYR A 216 -9.80 -0.06 -5.46
CA TYR A 216 -9.88 1.23 -4.79
C TYR A 216 -8.84 1.29 -3.65
N PRO A 217 -7.57 1.52 -3.98
CA PRO A 217 -6.52 1.52 -2.97
C PRO A 217 -6.71 2.73 -2.05
N LYS A 218 -6.94 2.44 -0.77
CA LYS A 218 -7.23 3.42 0.27
C LYS A 218 -5.98 4.09 0.78
N TYR A 219 -6.12 5.35 1.18
CA TYR A 219 -5.14 5.97 2.05
C TYR A 219 -5.17 5.30 3.45
N PRO A 220 -4.03 5.26 4.18
CA PRO A 220 -3.99 4.77 5.56
C PRO A 220 -5.09 5.34 6.48
N ILE A 221 -5.40 6.64 6.35
CA ILE A 221 -6.47 7.29 7.11
C ILE A 221 -7.85 6.70 6.82
N GLU A 222 -8.14 6.31 5.58
CA GLU A 222 -9.41 5.68 5.20
C GLU A 222 -9.49 4.26 5.77
N THR A 223 -8.42 3.47 5.62
CA THR A 223 -8.34 2.10 6.18
C THR A 223 -8.60 2.11 7.70
N LEU A 224 -8.03 3.09 8.39
CA LEU A 224 -8.22 3.29 9.83
C LEU A 224 -9.66 3.73 10.16
N ASN A 225 -10.21 4.69 9.40
CA ASN A 225 -11.59 5.13 9.62
C ASN A 225 -12.60 4.01 9.43
N ASP A 226 -12.42 3.21 8.38
CA ASP A 226 -13.28 2.07 8.02
C ASP A 226 -13.05 0.86 8.94
N LYS A 227 -11.97 0.90 9.73
CA LYS A 227 -11.47 -0.23 10.53
C LYS A 227 -11.20 -1.48 9.69
N GLY A 228 -10.86 -1.30 8.42
CA GLY A 228 -10.70 -2.39 7.47
C GLY A 228 -10.45 -1.94 6.04
N GLY A 229 -10.04 -2.92 5.25
CA GLY A 229 -9.66 -2.85 3.84
C GLY A 229 -9.28 -4.26 3.40
N ASP A 230 -8.93 -4.45 2.15
CA ASP A 230 -8.46 -5.73 1.63
C ASP A 230 -6.92 -5.81 1.65
N CYS A 231 -6.30 -6.51 0.67
CA CYS A 231 -4.91 -6.91 0.79
C CYS A 231 -3.93 -5.75 0.65
N GLU A 232 -4.15 -4.84 -0.28
CA GLU A 232 -3.31 -3.68 -0.55
C GLU A 232 -3.54 -2.57 0.46
N ASP A 233 -4.78 -2.29 0.85
CA ASP A 233 -5.12 -1.29 1.87
C ASP A 233 -4.36 -1.52 3.17
N LYS A 234 -4.46 -2.77 3.66
CA LYS A 234 -3.79 -3.22 4.88
C LYS A 234 -2.28 -3.23 4.70
N SER A 235 -1.77 -3.59 3.51
CA SER A 235 -0.33 -3.61 3.23
C SER A 235 0.28 -2.21 3.17
N ILE A 236 -0.44 -1.26 2.55
CA ILE A 236 -0.08 0.16 2.50
C ILE A 236 -0.03 0.74 3.91
N LEU A 237 -1.05 0.49 4.73
CA LEU A 237 -1.07 0.92 6.14
C LEU A 237 0.11 0.35 6.93
N LEU A 238 0.36 -0.96 6.84
CA LEU A 238 1.45 -1.60 7.58
C LEU A 238 2.83 -1.09 7.13
N CYS A 239 3.06 -0.91 5.82
CA CYS A 239 4.31 -0.31 5.32
C CYS A 239 4.50 1.11 5.88
N GLY A 240 3.44 1.93 5.92
CA GLY A 240 3.51 3.26 6.50
C GLY A 240 3.88 3.26 7.99
N ILE A 241 3.31 2.34 8.77
CA ILE A 241 3.65 2.19 10.21
C ILE A 241 5.11 1.74 10.38
N ILE A 242 5.56 0.73 9.62
CA ILE A 242 6.94 0.22 9.68
C ILE A 242 7.94 1.31 9.27
N LYS A 243 7.64 2.06 8.20
CA LYS A 243 8.44 3.22 7.77
C LYS A 243 8.50 4.28 8.86
N ALA A 244 7.38 4.60 9.51
CA ALA A 244 7.35 5.56 10.61
C ALA A 244 8.11 5.10 11.87
N MET A 245 8.34 3.78 12.02
CA MET A 245 9.27 3.25 13.01
C MET A 245 10.75 3.40 12.59
N GLY A 246 11.04 3.74 11.33
CA GLY A 246 12.40 3.89 10.81
C GLY A 246 12.96 2.62 10.14
N TYR A 247 12.13 1.59 9.97
CA TYR A 247 12.54 0.35 9.32
C TYR A 247 12.17 0.34 7.83
N GLY A 248 13.01 -0.29 7.03
CA GLY A 248 12.70 -0.52 5.62
C GLY A 248 11.51 -1.47 5.46
N SER A 249 10.64 -1.17 4.50
CA SER A 249 9.56 -2.08 4.12
C SER A 249 9.41 -2.15 2.60
N ALA A 250 8.57 -3.04 2.11
CA ALA A 250 8.24 -3.16 0.70
C ALA A 250 6.80 -3.66 0.55
N LEU A 251 6.14 -3.23 -0.52
CA LEU A 251 4.94 -3.89 -1.01
C LEU A 251 5.37 -5.06 -1.91
N LEU A 252 4.84 -6.25 -1.61
CA LEU A 252 5.06 -7.48 -2.37
C LEU A 252 3.84 -7.72 -3.24
N ILE A 253 3.97 -7.40 -4.54
CA ILE A 253 2.85 -7.39 -5.48
C ILE A 253 2.82 -8.70 -6.28
N TYR A 254 1.73 -9.44 -6.15
CA TYR A 254 1.36 -10.59 -6.98
C TYR A 254 0.25 -10.19 -7.96
N ASP A 255 -0.16 -11.10 -8.84
CA ASP A 255 -1.19 -10.82 -9.85
C ASP A 255 -2.55 -10.45 -9.25
N ASN A 256 -2.94 -11.07 -8.12
CA ASN A 256 -4.23 -10.83 -7.44
C ASN A 256 -4.05 -10.77 -5.92
N HIS A 257 -2.88 -10.35 -5.43
CA HIS A 257 -2.59 -10.25 -3.99
C HIS A 257 -1.52 -9.21 -3.71
N CYS A 258 -1.61 -8.55 -2.57
CA CYS A 258 -0.59 -7.68 -2.04
C CYS A 258 -0.25 -8.10 -0.61
N ALA A 259 1.05 -8.15 -0.32
CA ALA A 259 1.57 -8.41 1.02
C ALA A 259 2.67 -7.42 1.38
N VAL A 260 3.21 -7.52 2.59
CA VAL A 260 4.30 -6.67 3.06
C VAL A 260 5.60 -7.45 3.14
N GLY A 261 6.70 -6.82 2.79
CA GLY A 261 8.04 -7.26 3.09
C GLY A 261 8.67 -6.35 4.14
N VAL A 262 9.20 -6.90 5.24
CA VAL A 262 9.99 -6.11 6.21
C VAL A 262 11.48 -6.34 6.00
N LEU A 263 12.24 -5.25 5.91
CA LEU A 263 13.69 -5.32 5.73
C LEU A 263 14.33 -5.93 6.98
N GLY A 264 15.03 -7.06 6.84
CA GLY A 264 15.67 -7.71 7.98
C GLY A 264 16.89 -8.53 7.57
N THR A 265 17.60 -9.02 8.58
CA THR A 265 18.72 -9.96 8.40
C THR A 265 18.55 -11.14 9.33
N ASN A 266 18.86 -12.34 8.83
CA ASN A 266 18.83 -13.59 9.60
C ASN A 266 17.49 -13.89 10.29
N LEU A 267 16.36 -13.33 9.80
CA LEU A 267 15.04 -13.80 10.23
C LEU A 267 14.77 -15.17 9.58
N GLN A 268 13.90 -15.96 10.19
CA GLN A 268 13.47 -17.23 9.63
C GLN A 268 12.32 -17.04 8.62
N GLY A 269 12.20 -17.97 7.67
CA GLY A 269 11.10 -18.02 6.72
C GLY A 269 11.39 -17.35 5.38
N THR A 270 10.33 -17.15 4.61
CA THR A 270 10.38 -16.65 3.24
C THR A 270 10.66 -15.15 3.20
N HIS A 271 11.56 -14.76 2.31
CA HIS A 271 11.92 -13.38 2.01
C HIS A 271 12.10 -13.21 0.51
N PHE A 272 12.04 -11.95 0.08
CA PHE A 272 12.27 -11.53 -1.30
C PHE A 272 13.46 -10.59 -1.34
N GLU A 273 14.42 -10.89 -2.21
CA GLU A 273 15.63 -10.08 -2.36
C GLU A 273 15.39 -8.95 -3.34
N LYS A 274 15.87 -7.75 -2.99
CA LYS A 274 15.87 -6.58 -3.85
C LYS A 274 17.09 -5.73 -3.52
N ASP A 275 17.94 -5.52 -4.53
CA ASP A 275 19.15 -4.69 -4.43
C ASP A 275 20.07 -5.12 -3.27
N GLY A 276 20.25 -6.44 -3.08
CA GLY A 276 21.08 -7.02 -2.01
C GLY A 276 20.47 -6.95 -0.61
N LYS A 277 19.21 -6.52 -0.48
CA LYS A 277 18.46 -6.46 0.77
C LYS A 277 17.35 -7.50 0.79
N ASN A 278 17.12 -8.09 1.97
CA ASN A 278 16.11 -9.13 2.16
C ASN A 278 14.87 -8.58 2.86
N TYR A 279 13.73 -8.71 2.19
CA TYR A 279 12.43 -8.29 2.69
C TYR A 279 11.60 -9.52 3.06
N TYR A 280 11.41 -9.77 4.36
CA TYR A 280 10.72 -10.94 4.89
C TYR A 280 9.21 -10.79 4.77
N TYR A 281 8.55 -11.83 4.27
CA TYR A 281 7.13 -11.82 3.95
C TYR A 281 6.25 -11.65 5.20
N ILE A 282 5.24 -10.80 5.11
CA ILE A 282 4.21 -10.59 6.12
C ILE A 282 2.86 -10.59 5.40
N GLU A 283 2.04 -11.59 5.71
CA GLU A 283 0.64 -11.63 5.32
C GLU A 283 -0.19 -10.68 6.21
N THR A 284 -1.04 -9.86 5.60
CA THR A 284 -1.87 -8.87 6.29
C THR A 284 -3.37 -9.18 6.24
N SER A 285 -3.82 -10.05 5.33
CA SER A 285 -5.24 -10.32 5.09
C SER A 285 -6.00 -10.94 6.26
N GLN A 286 -5.30 -11.66 7.16
CA GLN A 286 -5.92 -12.31 8.31
C GLN A 286 -5.03 -12.28 9.54
N TYR A 287 -5.66 -12.31 10.71
CA TYR A 287 -4.98 -12.52 11.98
C TYR A 287 -4.26 -13.88 12.09
N GLY A 288 -3.01 -13.84 12.58
CA GLY A 288 -2.27 -15.01 13.02
C GLY A 288 -1.09 -15.41 12.14
N TRP A 289 -0.90 -14.74 11.00
CA TRP A 289 0.30 -14.94 10.19
C TRP A 289 1.53 -14.35 10.86
N ARG A 290 2.66 -15.05 10.70
CA ARG A 290 3.94 -14.63 11.25
C ARG A 290 4.86 -14.16 10.13
N ILE A 291 5.81 -13.30 10.47
CA ILE A 291 6.92 -12.91 9.61
C ILE A 291 7.57 -14.18 9.04
N GLY A 292 7.79 -14.19 7.73
CA GLY A 292 8.39 -15.29 6.97
C GLY A 292 7.44 -16.43 6.61
N ILE A 293 6.16 -16.40 7.02
CA ILE A 293 5.19 -17.44 6.67
C ILE A 293 4.42 -17.03 5.41
N LEU A 294 4.85 -17.57 4.26
CA LEU A 294 4.17 -17.40 2.97
C LEU A 294 3.02 -18.43 2.82
N PRO A 295 1.78 -18.02 2.51
CA PRO A 295 0.71 -18.94 2.15
C PRO A 295 1.10 -19.81 0.95
N GLU A 296 0.76 -21.11 1.00
CA GLU A 296 1.17 -22.10 -0.01
C GLU A 296 0.75 -21.72 -1.44
N GLN A 297 -0.40 -21.08 -1.60
CA GLN A 297 -0.93 -20.61 -2.89
C GLN A 297 -0.01 -19.60 -3.60
N TYR A 298 0.85 -18.90 -2.85
CA TYR A 298 1.81 -17.93 -3.36
C TYR A 298 3.24 -18.48 -3.45
N ALA A 299 3.51 -19.68 -2.92
CA ALA A 299 4.87 -20.26 -2.86
C ALA A 299 5.52 -20.50 -4.23
N LYS A 300 4.72 -20.63 -5.28
CA LYS A 300 5.19 -20.82 -6.66
C LYS A 300 5.12 -19.54 -7.51
N GLN A 301 4.65 -18.44 -6.93
CA GLN A 301 4.51 -17.16 -7.62
C GLN A 301 5.68 -16.24 -7.25
N GLY A 302 6.23 -15.55 -8.25
CA GLY A 302 7.14 -14.44 -7.97
C GLY A 302 6.35 -13.22 -7.50
N ALA A 303 6.92 -12.45 -6.57
CA ALA A 303 6.39 -11.15 -6.19
C ALA A 303 7.27 -10.05 -6.80
N ARG A 304 6.64 -8.98 -7.30
CA ARG A 304 7.37 -7.74 -7.58
C ARG A 304 7.56 -6.98 -6.28
N VAL A 305 8.82 -6.72 -5.93
CA VAL A 305 9.18 -5.97 -4.71
C VAL A 305 9.21 -4.47 -5.03
N LEU A 306 8.30 -3.71 -4.42
CA LEU A 306 8.30 -2.24 -4.45
C LEU A 306 8.77 -1.73 -3.09
N THR A 307 10.01 -1.27 -3.01
CA THR A 307 10.61 -0.79 -1.77
C THR A 307 9.97 0.51 -1.31
N ILE A 308 9.81 0.62 0.01
CA ILE A 308 9.32 1.79 0.73
C ILE A 308 10.48 2.22 1.65
N ASP A 309 11.17 3.27 1.22
CA ASP A 309 12.34 3.85 1.88
C ASP A 309 11.96 5.06 2.74
#